data_AF-A0A7G2CLU3-F1
#
_entry.id   AF-A0A7G2CLU3-F1
#
_cell.length_a   1.000
_cell.length_b   1.000
_cell.length_c   1.000
_cell.angle_alpha   90.00
_cell.angle_beta   90.00
_cell.angle_gamma   90.00
#
_symmetry.space_group_name_H-M   'P 1'
#
loop_
_entity.id
_entity.type
_entity.pdbx_description
1 polymer ?
#
loop_
_entity_poly.entity_id
_entity_poly.type
_entity_poly.pdbx_seq_one_letter_code
_entity_poly.pdbx_strand_id
1 'polypeptide(L)'
;MVKQRFTALDVRASVEELQHSLVGLRLLNLYDINSHMFIFKFGHGENKKSVLLENGVRIHLSDFAREKPKIPSQFTLKVRKHVRAWRLDSISQLQHDRTIDMCFGVKNNNHAEGGDDGGSHCFHIIIELFRKET
;
A
#
# COMPACT_ATOMS: atom_id res chain seq x y z
N MET A 1 8.73 -18.04 18.05
CA MET A 1 8.90 -16.58 18.17
C MET A 1 7.56 -15.93 17.87
N VAL A 2 6.97 -15.22 18.83
CA VAL A 2 5.66 -14.57 18.63
C VAL A 2 5.81 -13.50 17.55
N LYS A 3 4.87 -13.43 16.60
CA LYS A 3 4.84 -12.34 15.62
C LYS A 3 4.67 -11.02 16.37
N GLN A 4 5.68 -10.15 16.31
CA GLN A 4 5.59 -8.82 16.90
C GLN A 4 4.55 -8.03 16.11
N ARG A 5 3.44 -7.70 16.78
CA ARG A 5 2.40 -6.82 16.25
C ARG A 5 2.89 -5.39 16.39
N PHE A 6 2.74 -4.61 15.32
CA PHE A 6 3.08 -3.19 15.35
C PHE A 6 2.15 -2.47 16.32
N THR A 7 2.73 -1.68 17.20
CA THR A 7 2.06 -0.65 18.00
C THR A 7 1.78 0.58 17.13
N ALA A 8 1.04 1.57 17.64
CA ALA A 8 0.84 2.83 16.92
C ALA A 8 2.15 3.56 16.62
N LEU A 9 3.16 3.44 17.49
CA LEU A 9 4.48 4.02 17.26
C LEU A 9 5.25 3.29 16.16
N ASP A 10 5.18 1.95 16.14
CA ASP A 10 5.77 1.16 15.06
C ASP A 10 5.12 1.47 13.70
N VAL A 11 3.79 1.66 13.70
CA VAL A 11 3.04 2.12 12.53
C VAL A 11 3.53 3.50 12.08
N ARG A 12 3.71 4.45 13.00
CA ARG A 12 4.24 5.78 12.67
C ARG A 12 5.58 5.69 11.97
N ALA A 13 6.51 4.94 12.54
CA ALA A 13 7.86 4.76 11.99
C ALA A 13 7.81 4.11 10.60
N SER A 14 6.98 3.08 10.43
CA SER A 14 6.84 2.41 9.14
C SER A 14 6.17 3.31 8.09
N VAL A 15 5.14 4.07 8.45
CA VAL A 15 4.50 5.02 7.54
C VAL A 15 5.49 6.08 7.06
N GLU A 16 6.33 6.61 7.94
CA GLU A 16 7.38 7.56 7.56
C GLU A 16 8.34 6.95 6.53
N GLU A 17 8.84 5.73 6.77
CA GLU A 17 9.70 5.02 5.81
C GLU A 17 9.00 4.82 4.45
N LEU A 18 7.74 4.38 4.47
CA LEU A 18 6.93 4.13 3.28
C LEU A 18 6.65 5.43 2.53
N GLN A 19 6.42 6.54 3.22
CA GLN A 19 6.18 7.84 2.60
C GLN A 19 7.39 8.29 1.78
N HIS A 20 8.59 8.23 2.37
CA HIS A 20 9.83 8.60 1.69
C HIS A 20 10.15 7.68 0.51
N SER A 21 9.78 6.41 0.61
CA SER A 21 10.16 5.40 -0.39
C SER A 21 9.15 5.21 -1.53
N LEU A 22 7.87 5.54 -1.33
CA LEU A 22 6.78 5.13 -2.24
C LEU A 22 6.00 6.27 -2.86
N VAL A 23 5.91 7.44 -2.21
CA VAL A 23 5.14 8.57 -2.77
C VAL A 23 5.74 8.97 -4.13
N GLY A 24 4.87 9.17 -5.11
CA GLY A 24 5.25 9.42 -6.50
C GLY A 24 5.46 8.16 -7.35
N LEU A 25 5.61 6.98 -6.76
CA LEU A 25 5.63 5.72 -7.50
C LEU A 25 4.21 5.27 -7.86
N ARG A 26 4.09 4.48 -8.93
CA ARG A 26 2.81 3.88 -9.34
C ARG A 26 2.62 2.50 -8.73
N LEU A 27 1.39 2.16 -8.35
CA LEU A 27 1.05 0.79 -7.95
C LEU A 27 1.05 -0.13 -9.18
N LEU A 28 2.15 -0.86 -9.39
CA LEU A 28 2.31 -1.77 -10.52
C LEU A 28 1.42 -3.01 -10.38
N ASN A 29 1.35 -3.57 -9.17
CA ASN A 29 0.56 -4.76 -8.90
C ASN A 29 0.23 -4.94 -7.42
N LEU A 30 -0.80 -5.72 -7.14
CA LEU A 30 -1.18 -6.19 -5.80
C LEU A 30 -1.36 -7.70 -5.85
N TYR A 31 -0.76 -8.39 -4.90
CA TYR A 31 -0.91 -9.83 -4.71
C TYR A 31 -1.44 -10.11 -3.33
N ASP A 32 -2.27 -11.12 -3.19
CA ASP A 32 -2.54 -11.81 -1.94
C ASP A 32 -1.72 -13.10 -1.91
N ILE A 33 -0.94 -13.31 -0.85
CA ILE A 33 -0.22 -14.57 -0.59
C ILE A 33 -1.17 -15.57 0.07
N ASN A 34 -2.04 -15.06 0.95
CA ASN A 34 -3.16 -15.75 1.58
C ASN A 34 -4.18 -14.70 2.05
N SER A 35 -5.23 -15.13 2.76
CA SER A 35 -6.31 -14.25 3.26
C SER A 35 -5.86 -13.11 4.19
N HIS A 36 -4.64 -13.17 4.72
CA HIS A 36 -4.12 -12.19 5.69
C HIS A 36 -2.83 -11.51 5.25
N MET A 37 -2.28 -11.82 4.08
CA MET A 37 -0.98 -11.31 3.66
C MET A 37 -1.04 -10.83 2.22
N PHE A 38 -0.70 -9.57 2.02
CA PHE A 38 -0.71 -8.90 0.72
C PHE A 38 0.69 -8.36 0.39
N ILE A 39 0.99 -8.28 -0.91
CA ILE A 39 2.19 -7.62 -1.41
C ILE A 39 1.77 -6.55 -2.42
N PHE A 40 2.04 -5.29 -2.08
CA PHE A 40 1.92 -4.17 -3.01
C PHE A 40 3.26 -3.99 -3.70
N LYS A 41 3.25 -3.91 -5.03
CA LYS A 41 4.42 -3.61 -5.85
C LYS A 41 4.29 -2.22 -6.42
N PHE A 42 5.20 -1.34 -6.06
CA PHE A 42 5.30 0.02 -6.57
C PHE A 42 6.49 0.16 -7.51
N GLY A 43 6.41 1.11 -8.44
CA GLY A 43 7.59 1.51 -9.19
C GLY A 43 7.39 2.59 -10.23
N HIS A 44 8.52 3.08 -10.72
CA HIS A 44 8.66 4.01 -11.83
C HIS A 44 10.05 3.80 -12.46
N GLY A 45 10.09 3.42 -13.74
CA GLY A 45 11.34 3.01 -14.41
C GLY A 45 12.02 1.84 -13.69
N GLU A 46 13.30 2.01 -13.36
CA GLU A 46 14.10 1.02 -12.63
C GLU A 46 13.86 1.02 -11.12
N ASN A 47 13.23 2.07 -10.57
CA ASN A 47 12.93 2.11 -9.14
C ASN A 47 11.69 1.24 -8.84
N LYS A 48 11.92 0.08 -8.23
CA LYS A 48 10.87 -0.87 -7.83
C LYS A 48 10.93 -1.11 -6.34
N LYS A 49 9.77 -1.01 -5.68
CA LYS A 49 9.62 -1.22 -4.24
C LYS A 49 8.49 -2.18 -3.95
N SER A 50 8.62 -2.92 -2.87
CA SER A 50 7.69 -3.98 -2.49
C SER A 50 7.29 -3.79 -1.04
N VAL A 51 5.99 -3.71 -0.78
CA VAL A 51 5.44 -3.56 0.58
C VAL A 51 4.74 -4.85 0.94
N LEU A 52 5.14 -5.44 2.06
CA LEU A 52 4.43 -6.54 2.67
C LEU A 52 3.40 -5.98 3.64
N LEU A 53 2.14 -6.33 3.47
CA LEU A 53 1.07 -6.09 4.44
C LEU A 53 0.67 -7.43 5.05
N GLU A 54 0.79 -7.54 6.36
CA GLU A 54 0.23 -8.64 7.13
C GLU A 54 -0.93 -8.10 7.99
N ASN A 55 -2.14 -8.44 7.58
CA ASN A 55 -3.39 -7.92 8.13
C ASN A 55 -3.44 -8.11 9.66
N GLY A 56 -3.77 -7.04 10.39
CA GLY A 56 -3.83 -7.04 11.84
C GLY A 56 -2.47 -7.14 12.57
N VAL A 57 -1.34 -7.11 11.84
CA VAL A 57 -0.01 -7.32 12.42
C VAL A 57 0.96 -6.21 12.08
N ARG A 58 1.27 -5.99 10.79
CA ARG A 58 2.35 -5.09 10.35
C ARG A 58 2.26 -4.75 8.88
N ILE A 59 2.96 -3.70 8.49
CA ILE A 59 3.23 -3.30 7.11
C ILE A 59 4.66 -2.79 7.04
N HIS A 60 5.41 -3.06 5.97
CA HIS A 60 6.80 -2.59 5.81
C HIS A 60 7.31 -2.89 4.39
N LEU A 61 8.42 -2.24 4.00
CA LEU A 61 9.17 -2.61 2.80
C LEU A 61 9.79 -4.01 2.96
N SER A 62 9.84 -4.77 1.87
CA SER A 62 10.47 -6.10 1.88
C SER A 62 11.00 -6.49 0.52
N ASP A 63 12.30 -6.78 0.44
CA ASP A 63 12.93 -7.33 -0.77
C ASP A 63 12.81 -8.86 -0.86
N PHE A 64 12.27 -9.50 0.18
CA PHE A 64 12.15 -10.96 0.21
C PHE A 64 11.11 -11.46 -0.80
N ALA A 65 11.58 -12.26 -1.75
CA ALA A 65 10.74 -12.91 -2.74
C ALA A 65 9.87 -13.98 -2.07
N ARG A 66 8.56 -13.91 -2.30
CA ARG A 66 7.57 -14.90 -1.85
C ARG A 66 6.93 -15.55 -3.04
N GLU A 67 6.60 -16.82 -2.90
CA GLU A 67 5.75 -17.51 -3.86
C GLU A 67 4.37 -16.86 -3.86
N LYS A 68 3.87 -16.54 -5.05
CA LYS A 68 2.60 -15.86 -5.25
C LYS A 68 1.63 -16.86 -5.85
N PRO A 69 0.35 -16.90 -5.42
CA PRO A 69 -0.62 -17.76 -6.06
C PRO A 69 -0.78 -17.37 -7.54
N LYS A 70 -1.00 -18.39 -8.38
CA LYS A 70 -1.22 -18.20 -9.83
C LYS A 70 -2.48 -17.36 -10.11
N ILE A 71 -3.50 -17.53 -9.27
CA ILE A 71 -4.78 -16.84 -9.39
C ILE A 71 -4.96 -15.96 -8.13
N PRO A 72 -5.02 -14.63 -8.27
CA PRO A 72 -5.31 -13.73 -7.14
C PRO A 72 -6.77 -13.87 -6.69
N SER A 73 -7.06 -13.52 -5.44
CA SER A 73 -8.45 -13.49 -4.96
C SER A 73 -9.31 -12.44 -5.67
N GLN A 74 -10.63 -12.64 -5.64
CA GLN A 74 -11.60 -11.68 -6.17
C GLN A 74 -11.49 -10.30 -5.51
N PHE A 75 -11.14 -10.26 -4.23
CA PHE A 75 -10.85 -9.02 -3.50
C PHE A 75 -9.66 -8.30 -4.14
N THR A 76 -8.52 -8.98 -4.31
CA THR A 76 -7.33 -8.44 -4.97
C THR A 76 -7.63 -7.96 -6.38
N LEU A 77 -8.40 -8.72 -7.16
CA LEU A 77 -8.82 -8.34 -8.51
C LEU A 77 -9.65 -7.05 -8.51
N LYS A 78 -10.59 -6.91 -7.57
CA LYS A 78 -11.41 -5.71 -7.43
C LYS A 78 -10.56 -4.49 -7.09
N VAL A 79 -9.65 -4.60 -6.11
CA VAL A 79 -8.72 -3.51 -5.76
C VAL A 79 -7.87 -3.11 -6.98
N ARG A 80 -7.28 -4.09 -7.68
CA ARG A 80 -6.48 -3.86 -8.90
C ARG A 80 -7.26 -3.16 -10.01
N LYS A 81 -8.57 -3.38 -10.13
CA LYS A 81 -9.42 -2.70 -11.12
C LYS A 81 -9.49 -1.19 -10.88
N HIS A 82 -9.39 -0.74 -9.63
CA HIS A 82 -9.56 0.67 -9.28
C HIS A 82 -8.24 1.44 -9.15
N VAL A 83 -7.19 0.84 -8.58
CA VAL A 83 -5.97 1.57 -8.17
C VAL A 83 -4.70 1.17 -8.90
N ARG A 84 -4.72 0.12 -9.74
CA ARG A 84 -3.50 -0.31 -10.44
C ARG A 84 -3.10 0.72 -11.49
N ALA A 85 -1.80 0.97 -11.59
CA ALA A 85 -1.15 2.00 -12.39
C ALA A 85 -1.37 3.45 -11.91
N TRP A 86 -2.15 3.67 -10.85
CA TRP A 86 -2.29 4.99 -10.24
C TRP A 86 -1.05 5.32 -9.42
N ARG A 87 -0.69 6.60 -9.42
CA ARG A 87 0.38 7.15 -8.58
C ARG A 87 -0.08 7.20 -7.12
N LEU A 88 0.79 6.80 -6.20
CA LEU A 88 0.58 7.04 -4.78
C LEU A 88 0.89 8.51 -4.48
N ASP A 89 -0.12 9.28 -4.08
CA ASP A 89 0.03 10.72 -3.81
C ASP A 89 0.40 10.98 -2.36
N SER A 90 -0.14 10.20 -1.43
CA SER A 90 0.22 10.28 -0.02
C SER A 90 0.01 8.95 0.68
N ILE A 91 0.75 8.77 1.78
CA ILE A 91 0.52 7.72 2.76
C ILE A 91 0.63 8.36 4.13
N SER A 92 -0.32 8.10 5.03
CA SER A 92 -0.33 8.70 6.36
C SER A 92 -0.94 7.76 7.40
N GLN A 93 -0.53 7.96 8.65
CA GLN A 93 -1.18 7.33 9.79
C GLN A 93 -2.37 8.20 10.20
N LEU A 94 -3.53 7.58 10.41
CA LEU A 94 -4.68 8.28 10.95
C LEU A 94 -4.54 8.42 12.47
N GLN A 95 -4.41 9.67 12.92
CA GLN A 95 -4.26 10.03 14.33
C GLN A 95 -3.08 9.30 15.02
N HIS A 96 -3.28 8.70 16.19
CA HIS A 96 -2.30 7.89 16.91
C HIS A 96 -2.74 6.43 16.96
N ASP A 97 -3.46 5.98 15.92
CA ASP A 97 -3.99 4.64 15.85
C ASP A 97 -3.24 3.77 14.83
N ARG A 98 -3.53 2.48 14.76
CA ARG A 98 -2.91 1.53 13.83
C ARG A 98 -3.65 1.46 12.50
N THR A 99 -4.06 2.62 12.02
CA THR A 99 -4.80 2.80 10.77
C THR A 99 -3.97 3.65 9.82
N ILE A 100 -3.87 3.20 8.57
CA ILE A 100 -3.05 3.82 7.53
C ILE A 100 -3.94 4.15 6.34
N ASP A 101 -3.77 5.35 5.81
CA ASP A 101 -4.44 5.81 4.60
C ASP A 101 -3.42 5.96 3.47
N MET A 102 -3.61 5.20 2.39
CA MET A 102 -2.89 5.38 1.12
C MET A 102 -3.82 6.06 0.11
N CYS A 103 -3.45 7.24 -0.37
CA CYS A 103 -4.25 8.04 -1.28
C CYS A 103 -3.67 8.05 -2.71
N PHE A 104 -4.57 7.96 -3.69
CA PHE A 104 -4.26 7.91 -5.12
C PHE A 104 -5.23 8.81 -5.89
N GLY A 105 -4.76 9.48 -6.94
CA GLY A 105 -5.59 10.29 -7.83
C GLY A 105 -5.78 11.75 -7.45
N VAL A 106 -5.01 12.28 -6.51
CA VAL A 106 -5.11 13.69 -6.10
C VAL A 106 -4.46 14.58 -7.16
N LYS A 107 -5.23 15.53 -7.69
CA LYS A 107 -4.69 16.57 -8.59
C LYS A 107 -3.81 17.52 -7.79
N ASN A 108 -2.51 17.46 -8.01
CA ASN A 108 -1.59 18.49 -7.54
C ASN A 108 -1.62 19.66 -8.54
N ASN A 109 -2.16 20.81 -8.13
CA ASN A 109 -2.21 22.02 -8.97
C ASN A 109 -0.82 22.59 -9.34
N ASN A 110 0.28 22.01 -8.83
CA ASN A 110 1.62 22.60 -8.90
C ASN A 110 2.62 21.86 -9.82
N HIS A 111 2.22 20.80 -10.53
CA HIS A 111 3.09 20.18 -11.55
C HIS A 111 2.30 19.92 -12.84
N ALA A 112 2.37 20.89 -13.73
CA ALA A 112 1.97 20.76 -15.12
C ALA A 112 3.05 20.00 -15.92
N GLU A 113 3.26 18.71 -15.65
CA GLU A 113 4.01 17.85 -16.58
C GLU A 113 3.41 16.44 -16.66
N GLY A 114 2.78 16.16 -17.81
CA GLY A 114 2.98 14.91 -18.54
C GLY A 114 2.50 13.62 -17.90
N GLY A 115 1.19 13.50 -17.67
CA GLY A 115 0.56 12.20 -17.47
C GLY A 115 -0.93 12.29 -17.71
N ASP A 116 -1.42 11.64 -18.76
CA ASP A 116 -2.84 11.38 -19.04
C ASP A 116 -3.41 10.40 -17.99
N ASP A 117 -3.30 10.73 -16.69
CA ASP A 117 -4.06 10.03 -15.64
C ASP A 117 -5.46 10.66 -15.63
N GLY A 118 -6.25 10.28 -16.64
CA GLY A 118 -7.65 10.67 -16.76
C GLY A 118 -8.45 10.27 -15.51
N GLY A 119 -8.97 11.25 -14.78
CA GLY A 119 -10.10 11.02 -13.87
C GLY A 119 -10.22 12.00 -12.71
N SER A 120 -11.41 12.57 -12.55
CA SER A 120 -11.89 13.36 -11.40
C SER A 120 -12.07 12.53 -10.12
N HIS A 121 -11.29 11.47 -9.93
CA HIS A 121 -11.52 10.43 -8.93
C HIS A 121 -10.33 10.33 -7.98
N CYS A 122 -10.64 10.27 -6.69
CA CYS A 122 -9.69 10.05 -5.62
C CYS A 122 -10.00 8.68 -5.00
N PHE A 123 -8.98 7.84 -4.85
CA PHE A 123 -9.10 6.52 -4.21
C PHE A 123 -8.27 6.49 -2.95
N HIS A 124 -8.84 5.90 -1.89
CA HIS A 124 -8.16 5.63 -0.64
C HIS A 124 -8.15 4.13 -0.37
N ILE A 125 -7.00 3.60 0.01
CA ILE A 125 -6.89 2.27 0.60
C ILE A 125 -6.64 2.47 2.09
N ILE A 126 -7.66 2.18 2.89
CA ILE A 126 -7.58 2.24 4.35
C ILE A 126 -7.17 0.86 4.86
N ILE A 127 -6.07 0.84 5.61
CA ILE A 127 -5.50 -0.37 6.20
C ILE A 127 -5.60 -0.26 7.70
N GLU A 128 -6.44 -1.11 8.29
CA GLU A 128 -6.61 -1.23 9.72
C GLU A 128 -5.81 -2.44 10.24
N LEU A 129 -4.83 -2.20 11.11
CA LEU A 129 -4.06 -3.29 11.74
C LEU A 129 -4.69 -3.73 13.07
N PHE A 130 -6.02 -3.83 13.11
CA PHE A 130 -6.75 -4.45 14.21
C PHE A 130 -7.05 -5.91 13.87
N ARG A 131 -6.70 -6.81 14.78
CA ARG A 131 -7.16 -8.18 14.72
C ARG A 131 -8.18 -8.38 15.83
N LYS A 132 -9.38 -8.85 15.50
CA LYS A 132 -10.29 -9.39 16.52
C LYS A 132 -9.62 -10.61 17.14
N GLU A 133 -9.49 -10.62 18.45
CA GLU A 133 -9.11 -11.82 19.20
C GLU A 133 -10.28 -12.80 19.08
N THR A 134 -10.13 -13.76 18.18
CA THR A 134 -10.97 -14.96 18.08
C THR A 134 -10.21 -16.13 18.66
#